data_AF-A0A917YAC4-F1
#
_entry.id   AF-A0A917YAC4-F1
#
_cell.length_a   1.000
_cell.length_b   1.000
_cell.length_c   1.000
_cell.angle_alpha   90.00
_cell.angle_beta   90.00
_cell.angle_gamma   90.00
#
_symmetry.space_group_name_H-M   'P 1'
#
loop_
_entity.id
_entity.type
_entity.pdbx_description
1 polymer ?
#
loop_
_entity_poly.entity_id
_entity_poly.type
_entity_poly.pdbx_seq_one_letter_code
_entity_poly.pdbx_strand_id
1 'polypeptide(L)'
;MIDLHDHPLPHLDEPAPAPVSPGRYQHEHTRAWADTIASFDGFVMVTPEYNHSFPGVLKNAIDSLYAEWNNKAVGFVSYGGGGGTRAVEQLRLICGALHEARCLKFPRDLERQPDIQGWHQGQRTTAR
;
A
#
# COMPACT_ATOMS: atom_id res chain seq x y z
N MET A 1 -13.44 -4.75 -2.92
CA MET A 1 -12.49 -5.31 -1.93
C MET A 1 -11.84 -6.51 -2.60
N ILE A 2 -10.52 -6.63 -2.54
CA ILE A 2 -9.78 -7.77 -3.10
C ILE A 2 -9.35 -8.65 -1.94
N ASP A 3 -9.78 -9.91 -1.94
CA ASP A 3 -9.28 -10.93 -1.01
C ASP A 3 -8.29 -11.85 -1.74
N LEU A 4 -7.07 -11.96 -1.23
CA LEU A 4 -6.04 -12.79 -1.86
C LEU A 4 -6.38 -14.29 -1.84
N HIS A 5 -7.31 -14.72 -0.98
CA HIS A 5 -7.82 -16.10 -1.01
C HIS A 5 -8.56 -16.40 -2.33
N ASP A 6 -9.26 -15.42 -2.91
CA ASP A 6 -10.05 -15.60 -4.13
C ASP A 6 -9.19 -15.52 -5.41
N HIS A 7 -7.92 -15.16 -5.26
CA HIS A 7 -6.93 -15.07 -6.33
C HIS A 7 -5.76 -16.04 -6.06
N PRO A 8 -5.95 -17.35 -6.30
CA PRO A 8 -4.89 -18.33 -6.08
C PRO A 8 -3.73 -18.07 -7.04
N LEU A 9 -2.64 -17.56 -6.50
CA LEU A 9 -1.40 -17.31 -7.23
C LEU A 9 -0.38 -18.37 -6.83
N PRO A 10 0.02 -19.26 -7.77
CA PRO A 10 1.20 -20.09 -7.59
C PRO A 10 2.44 -19.25 -7.26
N HIS A 11 3.42 -19.83 -6.59
CA HIS A 11 4.62 -19.11 -6.19
C HIS A 11 5.55 -18.87 -7.40
N LEU A 12 5.49 -17.66 -7.96
CA LEU A 12 6.42 -17.15 -8.98
C LEU A 12 6.63 -18.14 -10.15
N ASP A 13 5.53 -18.65 -10.71
CA ASP A 13 5.54 -19.70 -11.74
C ASP A 13 5.66 -19.19 -13.19
N GLU A 14 5.73 -17.87 -13.37
CA GLU A 14 6.04 -17.26 -14.66
C GLU A 14 7.49 -17.58 -15.09
N PRO A 15 7.76 -17.88 -16.37
CA PRO A 15 9.10 -18.21 -16.84
C PRO A 15 10.12 -17.07 -16.73
N ALA A 16 9.65 -15.82 -16.62
CA ALA A 16 10.46 -14.65 -16.38
C ALA A 16 9.87 -13.83 -15.22
N PRO A 17 10.70 -13.24 -14.35
CA PRO A 17 10.21 -12.35 -13.30
C PRO A 17 9.51 -11.11 -13.86
N ALA A 18 8.47 -10.64 -13.18
CA ALA A 18 7.65 -9.50 -13.63
C ALA A 18 8.46 -8.22 -13.97
N PRO A 19 9.54 -7.85 -13.25
CA PRO A 19 10.35 -6.68 -13.62
C PRO A 19 11.12 -6.83 -14.94
N VAL A 20 11.39 -8.07 -15.39
CA VAL A 20 12.12 -8.37 -16.63
C VAL A 20 11.16 -8.41 -17.83
N SER A 21 9.92 -8.85 -17.61
CA SER A 21 8.87 -8.93 -18.63
C SER A 21 7.57 -8.23 -18.20
N PRO A 22 7.59 -6.91 -17.94
CA PRO A 22 6.44 -6.18 -17.42
C PRO A 22 5.24 -6.25 -18.39
N GLY A 23 4.06 -6.58 -17.86
CA GLY A 23 2.81 -6.70 -18.64
C GLY A 23 2.79 -7.88 -19.64
N ARG A 24 3.80 -8.75 -19.64
CA ARG A 24 3.92 -9.90 -20.55
C ARG A 24 3.92 -11.19 -19.75
N TYR A 25 2.71 -11.66 -19.44
CA TYR A 25 2.47 -12.86 -18.62
C TYR A 25 1.95 -14.02 -19.46
N GLN A 26 2.53 -15.20 -19.25
CA GLN A 26 2.19 -16.41 -20.01
C GLN A 26 1.01 -17.16 -19.42
N HIS A 27 0.82 -17.10 -18.11
CA HIS A 27 -0.25 -17.84 -17.46
C HIS A 27 -1.54 -17.04 -17.35
N GLU A 28 -2.66 -17.75 -17.38
CA GLU A 28 -3.99 -17.15 -17.32
C GLU A 28 -4.26 -16.49 -15.96
N HIS A 29 -3.86 -17.14 -14.86
CA HIS A 29 -4.04 -16.57 -13.51
C HIS A 29 -3.27 -15.26 -13.33
N THR A 30 -2.05 -15.17 -13.85
CA THR A 30 -1.24 -13.94 -13.76
C THR A 30 -1.87 -12.81 -14.57
N ARG A 31 -2.39 -13.09 -15.77
CA ARG A 31 -3.11 -12.09 -16.57
C ARG A 31 -4.41 -11.64 -15.90
N ALA A 32 -5.20 -12.57 -15.38
CA ALA A 32 -6.43 -12.24 -14.66
C ALA A 32 -6.14 -11.39 -13.41
N TRP A 33 -5.04 -11.67 -12.72
CA TRP A 33 -4.55 -10.86 -11.62
C TRP A 33 -4.09 -9.47 -12.08
N ALA A 34 -3.35 -9.40 -13.19
CA ALA A 34 -2.93 -8.14 -13.81
C ALA A 34 -4.13 -7.25 -14.16
N ASP A 35 -5.15 -7.81 -14.82
CA ASP A 35 -6.38 -7.11 -15.19
C ASP A 35 -7.13 -6.60 -13.94
N THR A 36 -7.18 -7.42 -12.88
CA THR A 36 -7.78 -7.04 -11.60
C THR A 36 -7.06 -5.82 -11.02
N ILE A 37 -5.73 -5.86 -10.88
CA ILE A 37 -4.95 -4.75 -10.32
C ILE A 37 -4.98 -3.51 -11.22
N ALA A 38 -4.95 -3.69 -12.54
CA ALA A 38 -5.02 -2.61 -13.50
C ALA A 38 -6.33 -1.79 -13.36
N SER A 39 -7.44 -2.43 -12.96
CA SER A 39 -8.76 -1.79 -12.85
C SER A 39 -8.92 -0.75 -11.73
N PHE A 40 -7.96 -0.61 -10.81
CA PHE A 40 -8.03 0.31 -9.67
C PHE A 40 -7.00 1.43 -9.72
N ASP A 41 -7.33 2.65 -9.29
CA ASP A 41 -6.35 3.77 -9.27
C ASP A 41 -5.46 3.79 -8.00
N GLY A 42 -5.74 2.91 -7.03
CA GLY A 42 -5.03 2.86 -5.75
C GLY A 42 -5.57 1.80 -4.80
N PHE A 43 -4.81 1.54 -3.74
CA PHE A 43 -5.05 0.46 -2.80
C PHE A 43 -4.86 0.88 -1.35
N VAL A 44 -5.63 0.26 -0.46
CA VAL A 44 -5.35 0.22 0.97
C VAL A 44 -5.00 -1.23 1.32
N MET A 45 -3.73 -1.49 1.62
CA MET A 45 -3.26 -2.82 1.98
C MET A 45 -3.53 -3.06 3.47
N VAL A 46 -4.39 -4.03 3.76
CA VAL A 46 -4.67 -4.50 5.12
C VAL A 46 -3.82 -5.72 5.39
N THR A 47 -2.90 -5.65 6.37
CA THR A 47 -1.93 -6.72 6.60
C THR A 47 -1.69 -7.01 8.09
N PRO A 48 -1.63 -8.28 8.51
CA PRO A 48 -1.02 -8.63 9.78
C PRO A 48 0.51 -8.45 9.72
N GLU A 49 1.14 -8.45 10.88
CA GLU A 49 2.57 -8.64 11.03
C GLU A 49 2.87 -10.07 11.52
N TYR A 50 3.56 -10.84 10.68
CA TYR A 50 4.04 -12.18 10.95
C TYR A 50 5.56 -12.20 10.93
N ASN A 51 6.15 -12.69 12.03
CA ASN A 51 7.61 -12.85 12.17
C ASN A 51 8.38 -11.60 11.73
N HIS A 52 7.97 -10.44 12.25
CA HIS A 52 8.64 -9.15 11.98
C HIS A 52 8.51 -8.66 10.51
N SER A 53 7.53 -9.16 9.75
CA SER A 53 7.23 -8.73 8.38
C SER A 53 5.75 -8.87 8.03
N PHE A 54 5.38 -8.55 6.79
CA PHE A 54 4.07 -8.86 6.22
C PHE A 54 4.03 -10.31 5.66
N PRO A 55 2.85 -10.90 5.44
CA PRO A 55 2.73 -12.30 5.02
C PRO A 55 3.31 -12.57 3.62
N GLY A 56 3.84 -13.79 3.43
CA GLY A 56 4.33 -14.24 2.13
C GLY A 56 3.27 -14.24 1.02
N VAL A 57 2.00 -14.49 1.36
CA VAL A 57 0.89 -14.42 0.40
C VAL A 57 0.75 -13.02 -0.21
N LEU A 58 0.85 -11.97 0.62
CA LEU A 58 0.84 -10.58 0.14
C LEU A 58 2.08 -10.28 -0.70
N LYS A 59 3.25 -10.84 -0.34
CA LYS A 59 4.46 -10.69 -1.16
C LYS A 59 4.30 -11.33 -2.53
N ASN A 60 3.76 -12.54 -2.60
CA ASN A 60 3.54 -13.24 -3.86
C ASN A 60 2.59 -12.46 -4.77
N ALA A 61 1.50 -11.91 -4.21
CA ALA A 61 0.56 -11.07 -4.94
C ALA A 61 1.21 -9.81 -5.53
N ILE A 62 2.11 -9.17 -4.78
CA ILE A 62 2.86 -8.01 -5.25
C ILE A 62 3.88 -8.43 -6.33
N ASP A 63 4.70 -9.44 -6.06
CA ASP A 63 5.82 -9.87 -6.92
C ASP A 63 5.40 -10.48 -8.26
N SER A 64 4.17 -10.99 -8.35
CA SER A 64 3.62 -11.55 -9.59
C SER A 64 3.50 -10.51 -10.70
N LEU A 65 3.46 -9.21 -10.36
CA LEU A 65 3.22 -8.11 -11.29
C LEU A 65 4.27 -7.01 -11.14
N TYR A 66 4.34 -6.11 -12.12
CA TYR A 66 5.26 -4.96 -12.04
C TYR A 66 4.67 -3.71 -12.71
N ALA A 67 4.24 -3.81 -13.97
CA ALA A 67 3.73 -2.66 -14.71
C ALA A 67 2.44 -2.10 -14.11
N GLU A 68 1.63 -3.00 -13.58
CA GLU A 68 0.33 -2.75 -13.00
C GLU A 68 0.46 -2.01 -11.68
N TRP A 69 1.55 -2.21 -10.95
CA TRP A 69 1.87 -1.41 -9.77
C TRP A 69 2.65 -0.15 -10.15
N ASN A 70 2.42 0.51 -11.28
CA ASN A 70 3.05 1.81 -11.52
C ASN A 70 2.02 2.94 -11.33
N ASN A 71 2.43 4.00 -10.64
CA ASN A 71 1.67 5.25 -10.46
C ASN A 71 0.34 5.14 -9.66
N LYS A 72 0.05 4.03 -8.98
CA LYS A 72 -1.12 3.93 -8.10
C LYS A 72 -0.79 4.43 -6.69
N ALA A 73 -1.82 4.86 -5.98
CA ALA A 73 -1.69 5.33 -4.60
C ALA A 73 -1.81 4.16 -3.62
N VAL A 74 -0.92 4.03 -2.63
CA VAL A 74 -0.97 2.95 -1.64
C VAL A 74 -1.01 3.50 -0.21
N GLY A 75 -2.03 3.08 0.54
CA GLY A 75 -2.15 3.24 1.99
C GLY A 75 -2.04 1.90 2.72
N PHE A 76 -1.76 1.94 4.04
CA PHE A 76 -1.57 0.73 4.85
C PHE A 76 -2.41 0.75 6.11
N VAL A 77 -3.03 -0.39 6.42
CA VAL A 77 -3.64 -0.69 7.71
C VAL A 77 -2.99 -1.98 8.22
N SER A 78 -2.31 -1.90 9.36
CA SER A 78 -1.57 -3.04 9.90
C SER A 78 -1.97 -3.38 11.33
N TYR A 79 -1.84 -4.65 11.69
CA TYR A 79 -2.09 -5.13 13.05
C TYR A 79 -1.11 -6.25 13.45
N GLY A 80 -0.89 -6.42 14.74
CA GLY A 80 0.06 -7.40 15.30
C GLY A 80 0.49 -6.99 16.71
N GLY A 81 1.36 -7.79 17.34
CA GLY A 81 1.80 -7.54 18.73
C GLY A 81 2.42 -6.16 18.99
N GLY A 82 2.99 -5.52 17.95
CA GLY A 82 3.49 -4.14 17.97
C GLY A 82 2.69 -3.17 17.09
N GLY A 83 1.42 -3.46 16.78
CA GLY A 83 0.59 -2.66 15.86
C GLY A 83 0.93 -2.83 14.38
N GLY A 84 1.81 -3.78 14.04
CA GLY A 84 2.19 -4.09 12.66
C GLY A 84 3.11 -3.08 11.99
N THR A 85 3.77 -2.22 12.75
CA THR A 85 4.64 -1.15 12.22
C THR A 85 5.75 -1.70 11.32
N ARG A 86 6.32 -2.86 11.64
CA ARG A 86 7.45 -3.44 10.89
C ARG A 86 7.00 -4.01 9.55
N ALA A 87 5.80 -4.59 9.50
CA ALA A 87 5.18 -4.99 8.24
C ALA A 87 5.06 -3.78 7.29
N VAL A 88 4.61 -2.64 7.81
CA VAL A 88 4.48 -1.40 7.03
C VAL A 88 5.84 -0.83 6.61
N GLU A 89 6.86 -0.87 7.48
CA GLU A 89 8.22 -0.44 7.14
C GLU A 89 8.79 -1.21 5.95
N GLN A 90 8.61 -2.54 5.93
CA GLN A 90 9.04 -3.40 4.83
C GLN A 90 8.23 -3.13 3.54
N LEU A 91 6.91 -3.00 3.65
CA LEU A 91 6.05 -2.71 2.49
C LEU A 91 6.38 -1.36 1.84
N ARG A 92 6.75 -0.34 2.62
CA ARG A 92 7.16 0.96 2.09
C ARG A 92 8.39 0.88 1.19
N LEU A 93 9.35 0.02 1.51
CA LEU A 93 10.53 -0.19 0.68
C LEU A 93 10.16 -0.82 -0.67
N ILE A 94 9.23 -1.78 -0.65
CA ILE A 94 8.78 -2.46 -1.87
C ILE A 94 7.98 -1.51 -2.75
N CYS A 95 7.01 -0.78 -2.20
CA CYS A 95 6.25 0.22 -2.98
C CYS A 95 7.18 1.27 -3.60
N GLY A 96 8.16 1.77 -2.82
CA GLY A 96 9.17 2.69 -3.35
C GLY A 96 9.98 2.13 -4.53
N ALA A 97 10.24 0.82 -4.55
CA ALA A 97 10.94 0.16 -5.66
C ALA A 97 10.06 -0.09 -6.90
N LEU A 98 8.74 -0.17 -6.73
CA LEU A 98 7.76 -0.37 -7.81
C LEU A 98 7.36 0.94 -8.51
N HIS A 99 8.07 2.05 -8.29
CA HIS A 99 7.68 3.38 -8.77
C HIS A 99 6.25 3.81 -8.36
N GLU A 100 5.74 3.28 -7.23
CA GLU A 100 4.59 3.84 -6.53
C GLU A 100 5.06 4.43 -5.20
N ALA A 101 5.04 5.76 -5.06
CA ALA A 101 4.73 6.35 -3.76
C ALA A 101 4.69 7.87 -3.83
N ARG A 102 3.47 8.40 -3.86
CA ARG A 102 3.10 9.35 -2.81
C ARG A 102 2.54 8.53 -1.64
N CYS A 103 3.42 8.08 -0.74
CA CYS A 103 3.00 7.30 0.42
C CYS A 103 2.30 8.23 1.42
N LEU A 104 0.98 8.12 1.54
CA LEU A 104 0.21 8.75 2.60
C LEU A 104 0.15 7.80 3.79
N LYS A 105 0.86 8.14 4.87
CA LYS A 105 0.57 7.57 6.18
C LYS A 105 -0.66 8.31 6.70
N PHE A 106 -1.74 7.61 7.00
CA PHE A 106 -2.79 8.18 7.85
C PHE A 106 -2.28 8.10 9.30
N PRO A 107 -1.93 9.23 9.95
CA PRO A 107 -1.55 9.21 11.35
C PRO A 107 -2.77 8.85 12.19
N ARG A 108 -2.53 8.24 13.36
CA ARG A 108 -3.56 7.79 14.30
C ARG A 108 -3.98 8.92 15.27
N ASP A 109 -3.95 10.16 14.81
CA ASP A 109 -4.00 11.34 15.69
C ASP A 109 -5.25 12.19 15.40
N LEU A 110 -6.40 11.71 15.86
CA LEU A 110 -7.63 12.50 15.99
C LEU A 110 -7.91 12.91 17.45
N GLU A 111 -6.95 12.75 18.36
CA GLU A 111 -7.20 12.89 19.81
C GLU A 111 -6.29 13.87 20.57
N ARG A 112 -5.38 14.60 19.91
CA ARG A 112 -4.62 15.69 20.56
C ARG A 112 -4.28 16.82 19.60
N GLN A 113 -5.15 17.82 19.54
CA GLN A 113 -4.74 19.19 19.17
C GLN A 113 -4.75 20.06 20.43
N PRO A 114 -3.59 20.48 20.97
CA PRO A 114 -3.50 21.45 22.05
C PRO A 114 -3.30 22.90 21.56
N ASP A 115 -3.69 23.27 20.34
CA ASP A 115 -3.42 24.60 19.76
C ASP A 115 -4.66 25.51 19.54
N ILE A 116 -5.76 25.25 20.25
CA ILE A 116 -6.88 26.20 20.41
C ILE A 116 -6.57 27.32 21.43
N GLN A 117 -5.39 27.95 21.33
CA GLN A 117 -5.03 29.16 22.10
C GLN A 117 -4.71 30.39 21.24
N GLY A 118 -5.05 30.38 19.95
CA GLY A 118 -4.93 31.55 19.06
C GLY A 118 -6.16 32.45 18.94
N TRP A 119 -7.32 32.06 19.50
CA TRP A 119 -8.61 32.65 19.14
C TRP A 119 -9.15 33.75 20.07
N HIS A 120 -8.38 34.23 21.06
CA HIS A 120 -8.85 35.24 22.01
C HIS A 120 -8.13 36.60 22.02
N GLN A 121 -7.15 36.84 21.15
CA GLN A 121 -6.44 38.13 21.14
C GLN A 121 -6.22 38.63 19.70
N GLY A 122 -7.24 39.28 19.15
CA GLY A 122 -7.16 39.92 17.84
C GLY A 122 -8.30 40.86 17.49
N GLN A 123 -9.12 41.30 18.45
CA GLN A 123 -10.04 42.43 18.26
C GLN A 123 -9.43 43.67 18.92
N ARG A 124 -8.64 44.43 18.15
CA ARG A 124 -8.45 45.88 18.34
C ARG A 124 -7.62 46.48 17.18
N THR A 125 -8.21 47.49 16.54
CA THR A 125 -7.63 48.47 15.59
C THR A 125 -7.35 47.93 14.18
N THR A 126 -7.97 48.44 13.11
CA THR A 126 -7.79 49.78 12.55
C THR A 126 -9.01 50.27 11.73
N ALA A 127 -9.09 51.59 11.59
CA ALA A 127 -10.23 52.38 11.15
C ALA A 127 -10.50 52.39 9.63
N ARG A 128 -11.78 52.51 9.27
CA ARG A 128 -12.36 53.51 8.36
C ARG A 128 -13.84 53.69 8.66
#